data_AF-A0AAG5DK52-F1
#
_entry.id   AF-A0AAG5DK52-F1
#
_cell.length_a   1.000
_cell.length_b   1.000
_cell.length_c   1.000
_cell.angle_alpha   90.00
_cell.angle_beta   90.00
_cell.angle_gamma   90.00
#
_symmetry.space_group_name_H-M   'P 1'
#
loop_
_entity.id
_entity.type
_entity.pdbx_description
1 polymer ?
#
loop_
_entity_poly.entity_id
_entity_poly.type
_entity_poly.pdbx_seq_one_letter_code
_entity_poly.pdbx_strand_id
1 'polypeptide(L)'
;PPSDLEDVGKIANGETYALECLIESGLKLDSLTSLSNSDFDTSGSKIKCLVKCFFEKTGFMDKEGKLQQEVITEQLSQFMPKERLETLVKNCNFQEPDACDTAYKVTECYFQNKAGIF
;
A
#
# COMPACT_ATOMS: atom_id res chain seq x y z
N PRO A 1 0.33 6.19 17.55
CA PRO A 1 -0.73 5.26 17.08
C PRO A 1 -0.61 5.06 15.57
N PRO A 2 -0.47 3.84 15.02
CA PRO A 2 -0.38 3.72 13.58
C PRO A 2 -1.79 3.93 13.01
N SER A 3 -2.05 5.18 12.60
CA SER A 3 -3.29 5.67 12.01
C SER A 3 -3.44 5.23 10.54
N ASP A 4 -2.89 4.07 10.18
CA ASP A 4 -2.59 3.75 8.78
C ASP A 4 -3.74 3.03 8.05
N LEU A 5 -4.72 2.49 8.78
CA LEU A 5 -5.92 1.87 8.18
C LEU A 5 -7.11 2.83 8.03
N GLU A 6 -7.18 3.91 8.81
CA GLU A 6 -8.31 4.87 8.72
C GLU A 6 -8.34 5.59 7.37
N ASP A 7 -7.19 5.67 6.68
CA ASP A 7 -7.11 6.25 5.34
C ASP A 7 -7.45 5.25 4.23
N VAL A 8 -7.36 3.95 4.49
CA VAL A 8 -7.81 2.90 3.54
C VAL A 8 -9.32 3.00 3.32
N GLY A 9 -10.08 3.26 4.39
CA GLY A 9 -11.53 3.48 4.30
C GLY A 9 -11.94 4.73 3.52
N LYS A 10 -10.99 5.62 3.22
CA LYS A 10 -11.25 6.82 2.41
C LYS A 10 -11.02 6.57 0.92
N ILE A 11 -10.20 5.58 0.55
CA ILE A 11 -10.00 5.18 -0.84
C ILE A 11 -11.29 4.55 -1.38
N ALA A 12 -11.67 4.87 -2.61
CA ALA A 12 -12.86 4.30 -3.24
C ALA A 12 -12.79 2.76 -3.23
N ASN A 13 -13.80 2.12 -2.64
CA ASN A 13 -13.85 0.66 -2.41
C ASN A 13 -12.67 0.08 -1.61
N GLY A 14 -11.91 0.92 -0.89
CA GLY A 14 -10.67 0.51 -0.20
C GLY A 14 -10.88 -0.63 0.81
N GLU A 15 -11.91 -0.55 1.63
CA GLU A 15 -12.23 -1.63 2.59
C GLU A 15 -12.59 -2.95 1.89
N THR A 16 -13.31 -2.87 0.77
CA THR A 16 -13.72 -4.05 -0.02
C THR A 16 -12.50 -4.71 -0.65
N TYR A 17 -11.63 -3.93 -1.30
CA TYR A 17 -10.42 -4.45 -1.91
C TYR A 17 -9.44 -5.01 -0.88
N ALA A 18 -9.29 -4.36 0.27
CA ALA A 18 -8.46 -4.87 1.36
C ALA A 18 -8.97 -6.23 1.86
N LEU A 19 -10.30 -6.39 2.01
CA LEU A 19 -10.91 -7.65 2.41
C LEU A 19 -10.77 -8.74 1.34
N GLU A 20 -10.99 -8.42 0.06
CA GLU A 20 -10.78 -9.36 -1.05
C GLU A 20 -9.35 -9.87 -1.09
N CYS A 21 -8.38 -8.96 -1.04
CA CYS A 21 -6.96 -9.32 -1.06
C CYS A 21 -6.55 -10.13 0.16
N LEU A 22 -7.14 -9.86 1.32
CA LEU A 22 -6.94 -10.68 2.51
C LEU A 22 -7.42 -12.13 2.29
N ILE A 23 -8.62 -12.29 1.75
CA ILE A 23 -9.19 -13.60 1.42
C ILE A 23 -8.31 -14.32 0.39
N GLU A 24 -7.89 -13.64 -0.67
CA GLU A 24 -7.03 -14.20 -1.73
C GLU A 24 -5.65 -14.62 -1.18
N SER A 25 -5.08 -13.85 -0.24
CA SER A 25 -3.79 -14.15 0.37
C SER A 25 -3.82 -15.32 1.37
N GLY A 26 -5.01 -15.70 1.84
CA GLY A 26 -5.20 -16.69 2.91
C GLY A 26 -4.66 -16.26 4.28
N LEU A 27 -4.37 -14.96 4.46
CA LEU A 27 -4.02 -14.38 5.75
C LEU A 27 -5.30 -14.19 6.58
N LYS A 28 -5.19 -14.37 7.90
CA LYS A 28 -6.28 -14.07 8.82
C LYS A 28 -6.22 -12.60 9.22
N LEU A 29 -7.38 -12.00 9.40
CA LEU A 29 -7.52 -10.58 9.77
C LEU A 29 -6.79 -10.28 11.10
N ASP A 30 -6.91 -11.19 12.07
CA ASP A 30 -6.21 -11.13 13.36
C ASP A 30 -4.67 -11.19 13.23
N SER A 31 -4.18 -11.84 12.18
CA SER A 31 -2.74 -11.90 11.90
C SER A 31 -2.21 -10.59 11.37
N LEU A 32 -3.04 -9.75 10.73
CA LEU A 32 -2.62 -8.42 10.25
C LEU A 32 -2.64 -7.35 11.35
N THR A 33 -3.62 -7.40 12.25
CA THR A 33 -3.76 -6.42 13.34
C THR A 33 -2.72 -6.61 14.45
N SER A 34 -2.11 -7.79 14.54
CA SER A 34 -1.11 -8.14 15.56
C SER A 34 0.27 -8.42 14.98
N LEU A 35 0.58 -7.94 13.76
CA LEU A 35 1.86 -8.22 13.10
C LEU A 35 3.04 -7.79 13.97
N SER A 36 3.78 -8.79 14.46
CA SER A 36 5.09 -8.61 15.07
C SER A 36 6.20 -8.76 14.02
N ASN A 37 7.42 -8.29 14.32
CA ASN A 37 8.57 -8.50 13.43
C ASN A 37 8.80 -9.99 13.11
N SER A 38 8.50 -10.91 14.04
CA SER A 38 8.56 -12.35 13.82
C SER A 38 7.48 -12.88 12.87
N ASP A 39 6.29 -12.26 12.85
CA ASP A 39 5.25 -12.59 11.86
C ASP A 39 5.62 -12.06 10.48
N PHE A 40 6.39 -10.97 10.43
CA PHE A 40 6.94 -10.44 9.18
C PHE A 40 8.01 -11.36 8.58
N ASP A 41 8.83 -12.02 9.39
CA ASP A 41 9.82 -13.00 8.88
C ASP A 41 9.16 -14.27 8.34
N THR A 42 8.01 -14.68 8.89
CA THR A 42 7.30 -15.90 8.48
C THR A 42 6.25 -15.68 7.40
N SER A 43 5.59 -14.53 7.42
CA SER A 43 4.46 -14.19 6.54
C SER A 43 4.74 -12.97 5.66
N GLY A 44 5.94 -12.41 5.71
CA GLY A 44 6.34 -11.18 5.02
C GLY A 44 6.03 -11.21 3.54
N SER A 45 6.34 -12.30 2.83
CA SER A 45 6.01 -12.43 1.40
C SER A 45 4.51 -12.35 1.13
N LYS A 46 3.66 -12.90 2.02
CA LYS A 46 2.21 -12.81 1.88
C LYS A 46 1.69 -11.40 2.16
N ILE A 47 2.26 -10.72 3.15
CA ILE A 47 1.89 -9.34 3.49
C ILE A 47 2.29 -8.39 2.36
N LYS A 48 3.49 -8.55 1.80
CA LYS A 48 3.94 -7.80 0.62
C LYS A 48 3.00 -8.00 -0.56
N CYS A 49 2.58 -9.25 -0.82
CA CYS A 49 1.65 -9.54 -1.91
C CYS A 49 0.21 -9.10 -1.61
N LEU A 50 -0.20 -9.01 -0.36
CA LEU A 50 -1.47 -8.38 0.04
C LEU A 50 -1.49 -6.91 -0.38
N VAL A 51 -0.41 -6.17 -0.10
CA VAL A 51 -0.26 -4.76 -0.50
C VAL A 51 -0.30 -4.62 -2.03
N LYS A 52 0.39 -5.49 -2.76
CA LYS A 52 0.34 -5.52 -4.23
C LYS A 52 -1.07 -5.77 -4.75
N CYS A 53 -1.77 -6.77 -4.22
CA CYS A 53 -3.15 -7.04 -4.61
C CYS A 53 -4.04 -5.80 -4.41
N PHE A 54 -3.89 -5.12 -3.27
CA PHE A 54 -4.64 -3.89 -3.00
C PHE A 54 -4.35 -2.83 -4.06
N PHE A 55 -3.08 -2.62 -4.41
CA PHE A 55 -2.67 -1.64 -5.42
C PHE A 55 -3.18 -1.99 -6.82
N GLU A 56 -3.25 -3.27 -7.17
CA GLU A 56 -3.84 -3.71 -8.44
C GLU A 56 -5.35 -3.43 -8.49
N LYS A 57 -6.07 -3.72 -7.40
CA LYS A 57 -7.52 -3.53 -7.33
C LYS A 57 -7.92 -2.06 -7.36
N THR A 58 -7.14 -1.19 -6.72
CA THR A 58 -7.33 0.27 -6.78
C THR A 58 -6.82 0.89 -8.08
N GLY A 59 -6.07 0.14 -8.90
CA GLY A 59 -5.43 0.63 -10.12
C GLY A 59 -4.18 1.47 -9.86
N PHE A 60 -3.63 1.47 -8.65
CA PHE A 60 -2.37 2.13 -8.30
C PHE A 60 -1.14 1.44 -8.90
N MET A 61 -1.26 0.17 -9.23
CA MET A 61 -0.19 -0.63 -9.80
C MET A 61 -0.76 -1.59 -10.84
N ASP A 62 0.01 -1.87 -11.89
CA ASP A 62 -0.33 -2.96 -12.82
C ASP A 62 0.24 -4.31 -12.37
N LYS A 63 -0.03 -5.35 -13.16
CA LYS A 63 0.41 -6.72 -12.86
C LYS A 63 1.91 -6.91 -12.88
N GLU A 64 2.64 -6.02 -13.54
CA GLU A 64 4.09 -6.05 -13.68
C GLU A 64 4.79 -5.30 -12.53
N GLY A 65 4.01 -4.72 -11.62
CA GLY A 65 4.54 -3.97 -10.48
C GLY A 65 4.79 -2.50 -10.78
N LYS A 66 4.35 -1.99 -11.95
CA LYS A 66 4.56 -0.59 -12.31
C LYS A 66 3.45 0.27 -11.72
N LEU A 67 3.85 1.31 -11.00
CA LEU A 67 2.94 2.27 -10.39
C LEU A 67 2.26 3.17 -11.44
N GLN A 68 0.97 3.40 -11.24
CA GLN A 68 0.14 4.31 -12.01
C GLN A 68 0.03 5.63 -11.23
N GLN A 69 1.02 6.49 -11.42
CA GLN A 69 1.22 7.72 -10.64
C GLN A 69 0.02 8.67 -10.73
N GLU A 70 -0.60 8.73 -11.90
CA GLU A 70 -1.77 9.54 -12.18
C GLU A 70 -2.98 9.08 -11.35
N VAL A 71 -3.22 7.77 -11.29
CA VAL A 71 -4.33 7.17 -10.54
C VAL A 71 -4.12 7.37 -9.04
N ILE A 72 -2.90 7.14 -8.55
CA ILE A 72 -2.52 7.38 -7.16
C ILE A 72 -2.77 8.85 -6.79
N THR A 73 -2.29 9.77 -7.62
CA THR A 73 -2.44 11.21 -7.38
C THR A 73 -3.91 11.62 -7.42
N GLU A 74 -4.70 11.12 -8.38
CA GLU A 74 -6.12 11.45 -8.48
C GLU A 74 -6.90 10.98 -7.24
N GLN A 75 -6.76 9.70 -6.86
CA GLN A 75 -7.45 9.12 -5.70
C GLN A 75 -7.00 9.78 -4.40
N LEU A 76 -5.70 9.97 -4.20
CA LEU A 76 -5.18 10.53 -2.95
C LEU A 76 -5.34 12.05 -2.88
N SER A 77 -5.56 12.76 -4.00
CA SER A 77 -5.73 14.22 -4.01
C SER A 77 -6.95 14.71 -3.25
N GLN A 78 -7.88 13.81 -2.95
CA GLN A 78 -9.02 14.05 -2.07
C GLN A 78 -8.61 14.15 -0.59
N PHE A 79 -7.44 13.61 -0.22
CA PHE A 79 -6.95 13.51 1.16
C PHE A 79 -5.70 14.34 1.41
N MET A 80 -4.91 14.63 0.38
CA MET A 80 -3.66 15.37 0.46
C MET A 80 -3.50 16.33 -0.72
N PRO A 81 -2.86 17.51 -0.55
CA PRO A 81 -2.58 18.40 -1.67
C PRO A 81 -1.81 17.71 -2.79
N LYS A 82 -2.23 17.94 -4.05
CA LYS A 82 -1.60 17.35 -5.24
C LYS A 82 -0.09 17.55 -5.29
N GLU A 83 0.41 18.73 -4.96
CA GLU A 83 1.85 19.03 -4.95
C GLU A 83 2.66 18.11 -4.01
N ARG A 84 2.09 17.78 -2.84
CA ARG A 84 2.71 16.81 -1.92
C ARG A 84 2.65 15.40 -2.47
N LEU A 85 1.55 15.01 -3.10
CA LEU A 85 1.41 13.69 -3.73
C LEU A 85 2.34 13.51 -4.91
N GLU A 86 2.46 14.51 -5.79
CA GLU A 86 3.38 14.47 -6.92
C GLU A 86 4.82 14.32 -6.43
N THR A 87 5.20 15.05 -5.37
CA THR A 87 6.52 14.90 -4.73
C THR A 87 6.70 13.50 -4.13
N LEU A 88 5.69 13.00 -3.42
CA LEU A 88 5.71 11.69 -2.78
C LEU A 88 5.85 10.56 -3.80
N VAL A 89 5.00 10.57 -4.82
CA VAL A 89 4.96 9.56 -5.89
C VAL A 89 6.26 9.58 -6.68
N LYS A 90 6.82 10.77 -6.96
CA LYS A 90 8.11 10.91 -7.63
C LYS A 90 9.26 10.38 -6.78
N ASN A 91 9.28 10.67 -5.48
CA ASN A 91 10.35 10.26 -4.57
C ASN A 91 10.31 8.76 -4.23
N CYS A 92 9.12 8.17 -4.21
CA CYS A 92 8.90 6.78 -3.86
C CYS A 92 8.59 5.89 -5.07
N ASN A 93 9.03 6.27 -6.27
CA ASN A 93 8.88 5.46 -7.48
C ASN A 93 9.95 4.36 -7.55
N PHE A 94 9.74 3.28 -6.78
CA PHE A 94 10.62 2.11 -6.81
C PHE A 94 10.14 1.09 -7.83
N GLN A 95 11.08 0.30 -8.35
CA GLN A 95 10.81 -0.87 -9.17
C GLN A 95 11.76 -1.97 -8.72
N GLU A 96 11.23 -2.99 -8.05
CA GLU A 96 11.95 -4.19 -7.67
C GLU A 96 11.69 -5.31 -8.70
N PRO A 97 12.52 -6.37 -8.72
CA PRO A 97 12.28 -7.54 -9.57
C PRO A 97 10.96 -8.25 -9.26
N ASP A 98 10.51 -8.17 -8.01
CA ASP A 98 9.25 -8.72 -7.54
C ASP A 98 8.22 -7.59 -7.33
N ALA A 99 7.02 -7.78 -7.88
CA ALA A 99 5.94 -6.79 -7.80
C ALA A 99 5.40 -6.62 -6.37
N CYS A 100 5.43 -7.68 -5.55
CA CYS A 100 5.06 -7.60 -4.14
C CYS A 100 6.09 -6.79 -3.34
N ASP A 101 7.38 -7.00 -3.59
CA ASP A 101 8.45 -6.18 -3.00
C ASP A 101 8.34 -4.72 -3.43
N THR A 102 8.02 -4.47 -4.70
CA THR A 102 7.79 -3.11 -5.22
C THR A 102 6.66 -2.42 -4.46
N ALA A 103 5.48 -3.05 -4.38
CA ALA A 103 4.32 -2.49 -3.69
C ALA A 103 4.61 -2.18 -2.21
N TYR A 104 5.32 -3.10 -1.54
CA TYR A 104 5.71 -2.94 -0.16
C TYR A 104 6.68 -1.77 0.05
N LYS A 105 7.75 -1.68 -0.76
CA LYS A 105 8.76 -0.63 -0.65
C LYS A 105 8.20 0.77 -0.92
N VAL A 106 7.30 0.86 -1.91
CA VAL A 106 6.57 2.10 -2.22
C VAL A 106 5.71 2.51 -1.02
N THR A 107 4.98 1.56 -0.46
CA THR A 107 4.14 1.77 0.72
C THR A 107 4.97 2.21 1.94
N GLU A 108 6.09 1.54 2.21
CA GLU A 108 7.03 1.92 3.27
C GLU A 108 7.54 3.34 3.08
N CYS A 109 7.95 3.70 1.86
CA CYS A 109 8.40 5.07 1.58
C CYS A 109 7.29 6.11 1.73
N TYR A 110 6.05 5.79 1.32
CA TYR A 110 4.90 6.64 1.57
C TYR A 110 4.66 6.84 3.06
N PHE A 111 4.72 5.77 3.86
CA PHE A 111 4.61 5.88 5.32
C PHE A 111 5.75 6.70 5.91
N GLN A 112 7.00 6.48 5.51
CA GLN A 112 8.15 7.25 6.02
C GLN A 112 8.06 8.73 5.66
N ASN A 113 7.59 9.08 4.46
CA ASN A 113 7.45 10.48 4.05
C ASN A 113 6.16 11.13 4.58
N LYS A 114 5.12 10.36 4.87
CA LYS A 114 3.89 10.82 5.54
C LYS A 114 4.09 10.96 7.06
N ALA A 115 4.86 10.08 7.67
CA ALA A 115 5.28 10.12 9.07
C ALA A 115 6.46 11.09 9.30
N GLY A 116 7.26 11.37 8.27
CA GLY A 116 8.36 12.34 8.25
C GLY A 116 7.93 13.81 8.25
N ILE A 117 6.70 14.10 8.70
CA ILE A 117 6.21 15.45 9.00
C ILE A 117 6.34 15.72 10.51
N PHE A 118 7.45 15.29 11.11
CA PHE A 118 7.90 15.67 12.45
C PHE A 118 9.37 16.06 12.42
#